data_AF-A0AAW0U0U0-F1
#
_entry.id   AF-A0AAW0U0U0-F1
#
_cell.length_a   1.000
_cell.length_b   1.000
_cell.length_c   1.000
_cell.angle_alpha   90.00
_cell.angle_beta   90.00
_cell.angle_gamma   90.00
#
_symmetry.space_group_name_H-M   'P 1'
#
loop_
_entity.id
_entity.type
_entity.pdbx_description
1 polymer ?
#
loop_
_entity_poly.entity_id
_entity_poly.type
_entity_poly.pdbx_seq_one_letter_code
_entity_poly.pdbx_strand_id
1 'polypeptide(L)'
;MRSGLSRGDHVYKMHLARPKWFPGSTQCGWGRGVICSCSGYGLVTDLSSRPELYDLNKDPYEDKQPISPESEEYKVVVKQMREYLEQWKARVKYPPSQLSTLANIIWRPWYQPVCHNC
;
A
#
# COMPACT_ATOMS: atom_id res chain seq x y z
N MET A 1 -7.52 31.39 -7.99
CA MET A 1 -8.51 30.68 -7.14
C MET A 1 -7.80 29.52 -6.45
N ARG A 2 -7.56 29.60 -5.13
CA ARG A 2 -7.09 28.45 -4.34
C ARG A 2 -8.35 27.70 -3.93
N SER A 3 -8.55 26.49 -4.44
CA SER A 3 -9.65 25.63 -4.01
C SER A 3 -9.48 25.33 -2.52
N GLY A 4 -10.47 25.74 -1.72
CA GLY A 4 -10.53 25.45 -0.31
C GLY A 4 -10.84 23.97 -0.10
N LEU A 5 -9.84 23.19 0.28
CA LEU A 5 -10.09 22.04 1.15
C LEU A 5 -10.26 22.62 2.56
N SER A 6 -11.41 22.37 3.20
CA SER A 6 -11.56 22.65 4.62
C SER A 6 -10.45 21.93 5.38
N ARG A 7 -9.71 22.67 6.22
CA ARG A 7 -8.72 22.07 7.11
C ARG A 7 -9.48 21.30 8.18
N GLY A 8 -9.65 19.98 8.01
CA GLY A 8 -9.90 19.06 9.13
C GLY A 8 -11.03 18.04 8.99
N ASP A 9 -11.89 18.08 7.96
CA ASP A 9 -13.11 17.24 7.97
C ASP A 9 -12.92 15.84 7.39
N HIS A 10 -11.90 15.63 6.56
CA HIS A 10 -11.70 14.37 5.83
C HIS A 10 -10.25 13.89 5.90
N VAL A 11 -10.08 12.58 6.02
CA VAL A 11 -8.78 11.92 5.92
C VAL A 11 -8.87 10.83 4.86
N TYR A 12 -8.52 11.19 3.62
CA TYR A 12 -8.64 10.26 2.51
C TYR A 12 -7.47 9.28 2.41
N LYS A 13 -7.78 8.01 2.18
CA LYS A 13 -6.81 6.96 1.86
C LYS A 13 -7.19 6.29 0.55
N MET A 14 -6.22 6.21 -0.36
CA MET A 14 -6.37 5.62 -1.69
C MET A 14 -5.54 4.34 -1.79
N HIS A 15 -6.19 3.21 -2.08
CA HIS A 15 -5.51 1.94 -2.34
C HIS A 15 -5.29 1.76 -3.84
N LEU A 16 -4.02 1.55 -4.22
CA LEU A 16 -3.62 1.21 -5.59
C LEU A 16 -3.41 -0.29 -5.78
N ALA A 17 -3.34 -1.03 -4.68
CA ALA A 17 -3.32 -2.47 -4.65
C ALA A 17 -3.82 -2.91 -3.27
N ARG A 18 -4.37 -4.13 -3.19
CA ARG A 18 -4.75 -4.75 -1.92
C ARG A 18 -4.37 -6.23 -1.93
N PRO A 19 -4.15 -6.84 -0.75
CA PRO A 19 -4.00 -8.27 -0.65
C PRO A 19 -5.23 -8.99 -1.21
N LYS A 20 -5.02 -10.12 -1.88
CA LYS A 20 -6.11 -11.00 -2.25
C LYS A 20 -6.55 -11.79 -1.01
N TRP A 21 -7.69 -11.40 -0.44
CA TRP A 21 -8.25 -12.08 0.71
C TRP A 21 -8.78 -13.47 0.35
N PHE A 22 -8.74 -14.38 1.33
CA PHE A 22 -9.51 -15.62 1.24
C PHE A 22 -11.02 -15.28 1.26
N PRO A 23 -11.85 -15.90 0.40
CA PRO A 23 -13.28 -15.59 0.31
C PRO A 23 -13.97 -15.61 1.68
N GLY A 24 -14.69 -14.54 2.00
CA GLY A 24 -15.39 -14.41 3.29
C GLY A 24 -14.51 -14.06 4.50
N SER A 25 -13.26 -13.68 4.28
CA SER A 25 -12.33 -13.27 5.34
C SER A 25 -11.60 -11.96 4.99
N THR A 26 -10.91 -11.41 5.98
CA THR A 26 -9.88 -10.37 5.83
C THR A 26 -8.48 -10.95 6.06
N GLN A 27 -8.30 -12.24 5.74
CA GLN A 27 -7.04 -12.96 5.89
C GLN A 27 -6.43 -13.31 4.53
N CYS A 28 -5.11 -13.29 4.48
CA CYS A 28 -4.25 -13.62 3.36
C CYS A 28 -3.17 -14.58 3.86
N GLY A 29 -2.44 -15.24 2.96
CA GLY A 29 -1.32 -16.10 3.39
C GLY A 29 -1.80 -17.29 4.23
N TRP A 30 -2.55 -18.19 3.61
CA TRP A 30 -2.86 -19.51 4.15
C TRP A 30 -2.00 -20.60 3.50
N GLY A 31 -1.68 -21.65 4.26
CA GLY A 31 -0.85 -22.77 3.78
C GLY A 31 0.64 -22.44 3.74
N ARG A 32 1.28 -22.53 2.56
CA ARG A 32 2.74 -22.31 2.40
C ARG A 32 3.16 -20.83 2.39
N GLY A 33 2.24 -19.90 2.19
CA GLY A 33 2.47 -18.48 2.42
C GLY A 33 1.87 -18.15 3.77
N VAL A 34 2.65 -17.59 4.69
CA VAL A 34 2.20 -17.18 6.04
C VAL A 34 1.98 -15.66 6.16
N ILE A 35 2.19 -14.92 5.07
CA ILE A 35 2.11 -13.45 5.02
C ILE A 35 1.30 -12.97 3.82
N CYS A 36 0.62 -11.83 3.96
CA CYS A 36 0.11 -11.05 2.83
C CYS A 36 1.30 -10.65 1.94
N SER A 37 1.33 -11.13 0.70
CA SER A 37 2.32 -10.62 -0.25
C SER A 37 1.92 -9.23 -0.75
N CYS A 38 2.90 -8.35 -0.92
CA CYS A 38 2.71 -7.03 -1.51
C CYS A 38 2.92 -7.03 -3.05
N SER A 39 3.39 -8.15 -3.60
CA SER A 39 3.71 -8.29 -5.04
C SER A 39 3.59 -9.74 -5.51
N GLY A 40 3.50 -9.94 -6.82
CA GLY A 40 3.45 -11.28 -7.44
C GLY A 40 2.09 -11.60 -8.04
N TYR A 41 2.13 -12.31 -9.18
CA TYR A 41 0.95 -12.61 -9.98
C TYR A 41 -0.09 -13.38 -9.16
N GLY A 42 -1.32 -12.85 -9.13
CA GLY A 42 -2.45 -13.49 -8.44
C GLY A 42 -2.46 -13.39 -6.92
N LEU A 43 -1.46 -12.75 -6.29
CA LEU A 43 -1.38 -12.56 -4.83
C LEU A 43 -1.95 -11.21 -4.37
N VAL A 44 -2.01 -10.24 -5.28
CA VAL A 44 -2.58 -8.91 -5.05
C VAL A 44 -3.67 -8.62 -6.06
N THR A 45 -4.68 -7.87 -5.63
CA THR A 45 -5.65 -7.24 -6.53
C THR A 45 -5.07 -5.91 -6.97
N ASP A 46 -4.84 -5.76 -8.27
CA ASP A 46 -4.39 -4.51 -8.87
C ASP A 46 -5.56 -3.51 -8.95
N LEU A 47 -5.39 -2.37 -8.28
CA LEU A 47 -6.35 -1.26 -8.25
C LEU A 47 -5.75 0.00 -8.91
N SER A 48 -4.62 -0.13 -9.61
CA SER A 48 -3.89 1.02 -10.16
C SER A 48 -4.70 1.79 -11.20
N SER A 49 -5.53 1.10 -11.99
CA SER A 49 -6.42 1.69 -12.99
C SER A 49 -7.69 2.27 -12.38
N ARG A 50 -8.27 1.61 -11.36
CA ARG A 50 -9.47 2.03 -10.63
C ARG A 50 -9.25 1.88 -9.11
N PRO A 51 -8.64 2.88 -8.45
CA PRO A 51 -8.28 2.83 -7.03
C PRO A 51 -9.52 2.78 -6.15
N GLU A 52 -9.40 2.13 -5.00
CA GLU A 52 -10.40 2.23 -3.94
C GLU A 52 -10.07 3.46 -3.08
N LEU A 53 -11.09 4.26 -2.74
CA LEU A 53 -10.95 5.47 -1.94
C LEU A 53 -11.81 5.36 -0.68
N TYR A 54 -11.23 5.68 0.47
CA TYR A 54 -11.88 5.69 1.77
C TYR A 54 -11.68 7.04 2.46
N ASP A 55 -12.67 7.46 3.24
CA ASP A 55 -12.54 8.58 4.17
C ASP A 55 -12.44 8.03 5.60
N LEU A 56 -11.23 8.01 6.14
CA LEU A 56 -10.90 7.41 7.43
C LEU A 56 -11.57 8.10 8.61
N ASN A 57 -12.07 9.33 8.46
CA ASN A 57 -12.89 9.97 9.48
C ASN A 57 -14.28 9.34 9.59
N LYS A 58 -14.84 8.84 8.47
CA LYS A 58 -16.17 8.20 8.40
C LYS A 58 -16.11 6.67 8.47
N ASP A 59 -15.02 6.10 8.00
CA ASP A 59 -14.74 4.66 7.98
C ASP A 59 -13.28 4.36 8.39
N PRO A 60 -12.97 4.42 9.69
CA PRO A 60 -11.62 4.18 10.18
C PRO A 60 -11.09 2.76 9.94
N TYR A 61 -11.98 1.78 9.74
CA TYR A 61 -11.63 0.36 9.57
C TYR A 61 -11.53 -0.06 8.11
N GLU A 62 -11.96 0.80 7.17
CA GLU A 62 -11.98 0.50 5.73
C GLU A 62 -12.81 -0.76 5.40
N ASP A 63 -13.84 -1.03 6.21
CA ASP A 63 -14.67 -2.24 6.14
C ASP A 63 -16.02 -2.00 5.45
N LYS A 64 -16.35 -0.74 5.16
CA LYS A 64 -17.51 -0.37 4.34
C LYS A 64 -17.13 -0.35 2.86
N GLN A 65 -18.14 -0.11 2.03
CA GLN A 65 -17.90 0.06 0.60
C GLN A 65 -17.05 1.32 0.35
N PRO A 66 -16.03 1.25 -0.53
CA PRO A 66 -15.24 2.42 -0.90
C PRO A 66 -16.15 3.47 -1.55
N ILE A 67 -15.70 4.72 -1.50
CA ILE A 67 -16.40 5.84 -2.16
C ILE A 67 -16.55 5.51 -3.65
N SER A 68 -17.79 5.61 -4.14
CA SER A 68 -18.14 5.19 -5.50
C SER A 68 -17.33 5.96 -6.56
N PRO A 69 -16.75 5.26 -7.56
CA PRO A 69 -16.03 5.89 -8.68
C PRO A 69 -16.86 6.90 -9.47
N GLU A 70 -18.19 6.78 -9.43
CA GLU A 70 -19.10 7.68 -10.13
C GLU A 70 -19.37 8.99 -9.38
N SER A 71 -19.05 9.04 -8.08
CA SER A 71 -19.24 10.23 -7.26
C SER A 71 -18.27 11.35 -7.65
N GLU A 72 -18.72 12.60 -7.49
CA GLU A 72 -17.88 13.78 -7.73
C GLU A 72 -16.71 13.85 -6.74
N GLU A 73 -16.96 13.49 -5.48
CA GLU A 73 -15.94 13.40 -4.42
C GLU A 73 -14.77 12.49 -4.85
N TYR A 74 -15.08 11.28 -5.33
CA TYR A 74 -14.07 10.36 -5.84
C TYR A 74 -13.27 10.97 -6.99
N LYS A 75 -13.95 11.52 -8.00
CA LYS A 75 -13.30 12.05 -9.22
C LYS A 75 -12.34 13.19 -8.88
N VAL A 76 -12.73 14.10 -7.99
CA VAL A 76 -11.91 15.23 -7.56
C VAL A 76 -10.72 14.75 -6.72
N VAL A 77 -10.96 13.94 -5.68
CA VAL A 77 -9.91 13.52 -4.74
C VAL A 77 -8.89 12.60 -5.40
N VAL A 78 -9.34 11.59 -6.16
CA VAL A 78 -8.45 10.65 -6.84
C VAL A 78 -7.60 11.36 -7.88
N LYS A 79 -8.16 12.32 -8.64
CA LYS A 79 -7.38 13.13 -9.57
C LYS A 79 -6.23 13.85 -8.86
N GLN A 80 -6.53 14.56 -7.76
CA GLN A 80 -5.52 15.28 -6.99
C GLN A 80 -4.45 14.34 -6.39
N MET A 81 -4.86 13.21 -5.81
CA MET A 81 -3.93 12.22 -5.25
C MET A 81 -3.04 11.59 -6.32
N ARG A 82 -3.57 11.33 -7.52
CA ARG A 82 -2.79 10.82 -8.66
C ARG A 82 -1.76 11.84 -9.14
N GLU A 83 -2.15 13.10 -9.30
CA GLU A 83 -1.22 14.18 -9.67
C GLU A 83 -0.09 14.30 -8.65
N TYR A 84 -0.40 14.25 -7.36
CA TYR A 84 0.60 14.23 -6.29
C TYR A 84 1.50 13.00 -6.36
N LEU A 85 0.93 11.81 -6.57
CA LEU A 85 1.68 10.56 -6.66
C LEU A 85 2.68 10.57 -7.81
N GLU A 86 2.29 11.06 -8.99
CA GLU A 86 3.20 11.15 -10.15
C GLU A 86 4.33 12.14 -9.90
N GLN A 87 4.05 13.31 -9.32
CA GLN A 87 5.08 14.26 -8.91
C GLN A 87 6.02 13.68 -7.85
N TRP A 88 5.48 12.94 -6.88
CA TRP A 88 6.25 12.30 -5.83
C TRP A 88 7.17 11.22 -6.40
N LYS A 89 6.66 10.35 -7.29
CA LYS A 89 7.46 9.33 -7.98
C LYS A 89 8.61 9.93 -8.80
N ALA A 90 8.37 11.07 -9.46
CA ALA A 90 9.41 11.75 -10.23
C ALA A 90 10.53 12.34 -9.35
N ARG A 91 10.21 12.72 -8.11
CA ARG A 91 11.15 13.34 -7.17
C ARG A 91 11.88 12.32 -6.28
N VAL A 92 11.22 11.24 -5.90
CA VAL A 92 11.78 10.27 -4.95
C VAL A 92 12.64 9.24 -5.67
N LYS A 93 13.94 9.26 -5.34
CA LYS A 93 14.90 8.24 -5.77
C LYS A 93 15.05 7.20 -4.67
N TYR A 94 14.75 5.95 -4.99
CA TYR A 94 14.96 4.85 -4.05
C TYR A 94 16.45 4.47 -4.01
N PRO A 95 16.99 4.13 -2.83
CA PRO A 95 18.31 3.53 -2.76
C PRO A 95 18.30 2.14 -3.42
N PRO A 96 19.47 1.61 -3.81
CA PRO A 96 19.56 0.22 -4.26
C PRO A 96 18.96 -0.73 -3.23
N SER A 97 18.07 -1.62 -3.68
CA SER A 97 17.43 -2.59 -2.79
C SER A 97 18.47 -3.51 -2.15
N GLN A 98 18.50 -3.51 -0.82
CA GLN A 98 19.34 -4.41 -0.04
C GLN A 98 18.83 -5.85 -0.05
N LEU A 99 17.59 -6.09 -0.51
CA LEU A 99 16.96 -7.41 -0.56
C LEU A 99 16.73 -7.88 -2.00
N SER A 100 17.44 -7.31 -2.98
CA SER A 100 17.27 -7.65 -4.40
C SER A 100 18.01 -8.92 -4.82
N THR A 101 19.04 -9.33 -4.08
CA THR A 101 19.87 -10.48 -4.41
C THR A 101 19.80 -11.53 -3.31
N LEU A 102 19.87 -12.79 -3.72
CA LEU A 102 19.96 -13.92 -2.78
C LEU A 102 21.19 -13.80 -1.87
N ALA A 103 22.29 -13.25 -2.40
CA ALA A 103 23.53 -13.04 -1.65
C ALA A 103 23.36 -12.08 -0.46
N ASN A 104 22.42 -11.14 -0.52
CA ASN A 104 22.15 -10.21 0.57
C ASN A 104 21.18 -10.76 1.63
N ILE A 105 20.44 -11.83 1.31
CA ILE A 105 19.40 -12.39 2.19
C ILE A 105 19.89 -13.70 2.84
N ILE A 106 20.72 -14.47 2.14
CA ILE A 106 21.23 -15.74 2.66
C ILE A 106 22.08 -15.49 3.90
N TRP A 107 21.87 -16.35 4.89
CA TRP A 107 22.66 -16.42 6.11
C TRP A 107 24.15 -16.61 5.79
N ARG A 108 25.00 -15.77 6.39
CA ARG A 108 26.45 -15.81 6.24
C ARG A 108 27.09 -16.10 7.61
N PRO A 109 27.83 -17.22 7.76
CA PRO A 109 28.43 -17.60 9.03
C PRO A 109 29.31 -16.51 9.64
N TRP A 110 30.08 -15.78 8.81
CA TRP A 110 31.02 -14.75 9.25
C TRP A 110 30.38 -13.39 9.58
N TYR A 111 29.06 -13.25 9.47
CA TYR A 111 28.33 -12.07 9.95
C TYR A 111 27.66 -12.29 11.31
N GLN A 112 27.78 -13.48 11.89
CA GLN A 112 27.19 -13.75 13.19
C GLN A 112 28.02 -13.09 14.29
N PRO A 113 27.39 -12.32 15.19
CA PRO A 113 28.08 -11.88 16.38
C PRO A 113 28.44 -13.11 17.21
N VAL A 114 29.75 -13.38 17.34
CA VAL A 114 30.26 -14.41 18.24
C VAL A 114 30.76 -13.71 19.48
N CYS A 115 30.23 -14.12 20.62
CA CYS A 115 30.71 -13.65 21.89
C CYS A 115 31.90 -14.53 22.31
N HIS A 116 33.08 -13.94 22.38
CA HIS A 116 34.31 -14.65 22.73
C HIS A 116 34.60 -14.67 24.24
N ASN A 117 34.03 -13.72 25.02
CA ASN A 117 34.28 -13.54 26.45
C ASN A 117 32.98 -13.32 27.27
N CYS A 118 31.88 -13.95 26.87
CA CYS A 118 30.83 -14.35 27.80
C CYS A 118 31.08 -15.81 28.18
#